data_AF-A0A086LLH5-F1
#
_entry.id   AF-A0A086LLH5-F1
#
_cell.length_a   1.000
_cell.length_b   1.000
_cell.length_c   1.000
_cell.angle_alpha   90.00
_cell.angle_beta   90.00
_cell.angle_gamma   90.00
#
_symmetry.space_group_name_H-M   'P 1'
#
loop_
_entity.id
_entity.type
_entity.pdbx_description
1 polymer ?
#
loop_
_entity_poly.entity_id
_entity_poly.type
_entity_poly.pdbx_seq_one_letter_code
_entity_poly.pdbx_strand_id
1 'polypeptide(L)'
;MVRLFQEDGRLPENAELQLKRNELFFALESQSRLSRTANLLEATALRSGARAPSFVVRTKLLKLGKSRVHGWGVFAAEPIYKDEFVIEYSAVVVSEAMANFREWQYMQSMGGSTYLFKLKNSAIVDATQSGAVTRFINHSCRPNCQTRDLSGGSDDDSRHCHVGIFALRDIAIGEELFYNYSLSEGALGHEACYCGAEGCKGVM
;
A
#
# COMPACT_ATOMS: atom_id res chain seq x y z
N MET A 1 -7.64 -6.40 12.91
CA MET A 1 -8.46 -5.18 13.05
C MET A 1 -7.51 -4.01 13.18
N VAL A 2 -7.39 -3.15 12.16
CA VAL A 2 -6.55 -1.95 12.22
C VAL A 2 -7.15 -1.01 13.26
N ARG A 3 -6.39 -0.71 14.31
CA ARG A 3 -6.84 0.15 15.39
C ARG A 3 -6.46 1.58 15.01
N LEU A 4 -7.45 2.32 14.52
CA LEU A 4 -7.34 3.76 14.25
C LEU A 4 -7.16 4.48 15.58
N PHE A 5 -5.93 4.89 15.90
CA PHE A 5 -5.67 5.72 17.06
C PHE A 5 -4.85 6.93 16.65
N GLN A 6 -5.40 8.11 16.91
CA GLN A 6 -4.64 9.34 17.11
C GLN A 6 -4.99 9.95 18.46
N GLU A 7 -4.02 10.67 19.03
CA GLU A 7 -4.13 11.40 20.30
C GLU A 7 -5.08 12.63 20.23
N ASP A 8 -5.51 13.06 19.05
CA ASP A 8 -6.45 14.18 18.83
C ASP A 8 -7.76 13.79 18.08
N GLY A 9 -7.90 12.52 17.67
CA GLY A 9 -9.17 11.94 17.20
C GLY A 9 -9.70 12.40 15.84
N ARG A 10 -8.95 13.13 15.01
CA ARG A 10 -9.44 13.65 13.71
C ARG A 10 -8.83 12.92 12.52
N LEU A 11 -9.59 12.07 11.83
CA LEU A 11 -9.18 11.32 10.63
C LEU A 11 -8.81 12.23 9.42
N PRO A 12 -8.10 11.70 8.40
CA PRO A 12 -7.70 12.46 7.19
C PRO A 12 -8.87 13.07 6.42
N GLU A 13 -10.02 12.43 6.54
CA GLU A 13 -11.32 12.81 6.01
C GLU A 13 -12.32 12.71 7.17
N ASN A 14 -13.57 13.17 6.99
CA ASN A 14 -14.61 12.91 7.99
C ASN A 14 -14.59 11.42 8.35
N ALA A 15 -14.55 11.11 9.64
CA ALA A 15 -14.49 9.76 10.17
C ALA A 15 -15.54 8.83 9.54
N GLU A 16 -16.73 9.36 9.26
CA GLU A 16 -17.82 8.65 8.60
C GLU A 16 -17.51 8.29 7.14
N LEU A 17 -16.86 9.20 6.38
CA LEU A 17 -16.43 8.93 5.01
C LEU A 17 -15.31 7.89 4.97
N GLN A 18 -14.32 8.01 5.87
CA GLN A 18 -13.23 7.03 5.94
C GLN A 18 -13.74 5.66 6.40
N LEU A 19 -14.64 5.61 7.38
CA LEU A 19 -15.29 4.38 7.82
C LEU A 19 -16.11 3.78 6.69
N LYS A 20 -16.92 4.55 5.97
CA LYS A 20 -17.71 4.06 4.84
C LYS A 20 -16.84 3.51 3.70
N ARG A 21 -15.74 4.20 3.36
CA ARG A 21 -14.77 3.75 2.34
C ARG A 21 -14.03 2.48 2.78
N ASN A 22 -13.68 2.39 4.06
CA ASN A 22 -13.08 1.19 4.65
C ASN A 22 -14.09 0.03 4.72
N GLU A 23 -15.32 0.27 5.16
CA GLU A 23 -16.40 -0.73 5.27
C GLU A 23 -16.77 -1.31 3.91
N LEU A 24 -16.93 -0.46 2.87
CA LEU A 24 -17.15 -0.91 1.49
C LEU A 24 -16.03 -1.84 1.01
N PHE A 25 -14.78 -1.57 1.39
CA PHE A 25 -13.64 -2.40 1.05
C PHE A 25 -13.59 -3.71 1.87
N PHE A 26 -13.78 -3.63 3.19
CA PHE A 26 -13.66 -4.77 4.10
C PHE A 26 -14.85 -5.74 4.06
N ALA A 27 -16.05 -5.26 3.75
CA ALA A 27 -17.28 -6.05 3.74
C ALA A 27 -17.40 -7.04 2.57
N LEU A 28 -16.62 -6.86 1.50
CA LEU A 28 -16.74 -7.66 0.27
C LEU A 28 -15.54 -8.57 -0.03
N GLU A 29 -14.33 -8.27 0.48
CA GLU A 29 -13.11 -8.97 -0.01
C GLU A 29 -12.11 -9.48 1.05
N SER A 30 -12.19 -9.07 2.32
CA SER A 30 -11.02 -9.19 3.22
C SER A 30 -10.59 -10.64 3.56
N GLN A 31 -11.50 -11.55 3.90
CA GLN A 31 -11.13 -12.92 4.28
C GLN A 31 -10.71 -13.80 3.09
N SER A 32 -11.38 -13.65 1.94
CA SER A 32 -11.04 -14.41 0.73
C SER A 32 -9.71 -13.93 0.13
N ARG A 33 -9.43 -12.62 0.18
CA ARG A 33 -8.21 -12.02 -0.38
C ARG A 33 -6.96 -12.33 0.45
N LEU A 34 -7.05 -12.32 1.78
CA LEU A 34 -5.96 -12.75 2.67
C LEU A 34 -5.59 -14.22 2.44
N SER A 35 -6.59 -15.10 2.35
CA SER A 35 -6.39 -16.52 2.07
C SER A 35 -5.71 -16.75 0.71
N ARG A 36 -6.10 -15.99 -0.32
CA ARG A 36 -5.45 -16.03 -1.63
C ARG A 36 -4.01 -15.51 -1.58
N THR A 37 -3.77 -14.40 -0.89
CA THR A 37 -2.42 -13.86 -0.69
C THR A 37 -1.52 -14.88 0.01
N ALA A 38 -2.05 -15.60 1.00
CA ALA A 38 -1.33 -16.69 1.67
C ALA A 38 -0.90 -17.77 0.68
N ASN A 39 -1.84 -18.28 -0.13
CA ASN A 39 -1.57 -19.30 -1.14
C ASN A 39 -0.54 -18.83 -2.18
N LEU A 40 -0.61 -17.57 -2.62
CA LEU A 40 0.33 -16.99 -3.59
C LEU A 40 1.75 -16.87 -3.01
N LEU A 41 1.87 -16.52 -1.73
CA LEU A 41 3.15 -16.45 -1.04
C LEU A 41 3.79 -17.82 -0.86
N GLU A 42 2.99 -18.82 -0.46
CA GLU A 42 3.44 -20.21 -0.40
C GLU A 42 3.93 -20.67 -1.78
N ALA A 43 3.12 -20.48 -2.84
CA ALA A 43 3.50 -20.85 -4.20
C ALA A 43 4.78 -20.14 -4.68
N THR A 44 4.98 -18.87 -4.32
CA THR A 44 6.18 -18.11 -4.68
C THR A 44 7.41 -18.59 -3.93
N ALA A 45 7.27 -18.94 -2.64
CA ALA A 45 8.37 -19.53 -1.86
C ALA A 45 8.78 -20.90 -2.42
N LEU A 46 7.82 -21.77 -2.76
CA LEU A 46 8.10 -23.05 -3.42
C LEU A 46 8.89 -22.87 -4.73
N ARG A 47 8.50 -21.92 -5.58
CA ARG A 47 9.20 -21.65 -6.86
C ARG A 47 10.62 -21.13 -6.70
N SER A 48 10.90 -20.38 -5.63
CA SER A 48 12.20 -19.76 -5.39
C SER A 48 13.16 -20.63 -4.59
N GLY A 49 12.74 -21.84 -4.17
CA GLY A 49 13.53 -22.68 -3.26
C GLY A 49 13.71 -22.08 -1.86
N ALA A 50 13.03 -20.97 -1.58
CA ALA A 50 13.02 -20.35 -0.27
C ALA A 50 12.12 -21.17 0.67
N ARG A 51 12.47 -21.22 1.95
CA ARG A 51 11.57 -21.78 2.96
C ARG A 51 10.28 -20.95 2.93
N ALA A 52 9.14 -21.61 2.70
CA ALA A 52 7.84 -20.96 2.86
C ALA A 52 7.82 -20.27 4.22
N PRO A 53 7.46 -18.96 4.29
CA PRO A 53 7.44 -18.25 5.56
C PRO A 53 6.63 -19.08 6.55
N SER A 54 7.24 -19.49 7.66
CA SER A 54 6.65 -20.45 8.61
C SER A 54 5.54 -19.84 9.45
N PHE A 55 4.97 -18.72 9.01
CA PHE A 55 4.06 -17.88 9.75
C PHE A 55 2.80 -17.67 8.92
N VAL A 56 1.66 -17.91 9.56
CA VAL A 56 0.32 -17.56 9.07
C VAL A 56 0.41 -16.19 8.42
N VAL A 57 0.14 -16.12 7.11
CA VAL A 57 0.06 -14.84 6.40
C VAL A 57 -1.08 -14.05 7.04
N ARG A 58 -0.69 -13.11 7.89
CA ARG A 58 -1.58 -12.23 8.61
C ARG A 58 -1.13 -10.80 8.40
N THR A 59 -2.10 -9.91 8.30
CA THR A 59 -1.83 -8.47 8.40
C THR A 59 -1.21 -8.16 9.75
N LYS A 60 -0.14 -7.36 9.75
CA LYS A 60 0.48 -6.83 10.97
C LYS A 60 -0.45 -5.81 11.65
N LEU A 61 -0.26 -5.60 12.94
CA LEU A 61 -0.95 -4.55 13.67
C LEU A 61 -0.36 -3.20 13.28
N LEU A 62 -1.20 -2.35 12.69
CA LEU A 62 -0.83 -1.04 12.18
C LEU A 62 -1.73 0.04 12.81
N LYS A 63 -1.24 1.27 12.83
CA LYS A 63 -1.94 2.48 13.28
C LYS A 63 -1.81 3.57 12.22
N LEU A 64 -2.82 4.44 12.11
CA LEU A 64 -2.73 5.67 11.33
C LEU A 64 -2.35 6.83 12.24
N GLY A 65 -1.45 7.70 11.79
CA GLY A 65 -0.97 8.86 12.55
C GLY A 65 -0.56 10.02 11.63
N LYS A 66 -0.25 11.17 12.21
CA LYS A 66 0.27 12.31 11.43
C LYS A 66 1.68 11.98 11.00
N SER A 67 1.92 12.07 9.70
CA SER A 67 3.26 11.88 9.16
C SER A 67 4.07 13.15 9.28
N ARG A 68 5.38 13.00 9.44
CA ARG A 68 6.34 14.11 9.31
C ARG A 68 6.64 14.44 7.84
N VAL A 69 6.33 13.53 6.92
CA VAL A 69 6.60 13.66 5.49
C VAL A 69 5.44 14.33 4.79
N HIS A 70 4.26 13.73 4.86
CA HIS A 70 3.08 14.26 4.18
C HIS A 70 1.81 13.77 4.84
N GLY A 71 0.93 14.71 5.23
CA GLY A 71 -0.41 14.43 5.74
C GLY A 71 -0.47 13.34 6.83
N TRP A 72 -0.69 12.11 6.39
CA TRP A 72 -0.91 10.93 7.20
C TRP A 72 0.06 9.81 6.84
N GLY A 73 0.41 9.03 7.86
CA GLY A 73 1.32 7.90 7.75
C GLY A 73 0.74 6.65 8.39
N VAL A 74 1.31 5.50 8.05
CA VAL A 74 1.03 4.22 8.72
C VAL A 74 2.20 3.87 9.63
N PHE A 75 1.90 3.48 10.85
CA PHE A 75 2.89 3.20 11.90
C PHE A 75 2.76 1.75 12.38
N ALA A 76 3.89 1.14 12.68
CA ALA A 76 3.93 -0.20 13.28
C ALA A 76 3.34 -0.17 14.70
N ALA A 77 2.36 -1.03 14.99
CA ALA A 77 1.78 -1.19 16.33
C ALA A 77 2.23 -2.50 17.01
N GLU A 78 3.06 -3.29 16.33
CA GLU A 78 3.80 -4.43 16.84
C GLU A 78 5.20 -4.44 16.19
N PRO A 79 6.19 -5.16 16.75
CA PRO A 79 7.47 -5.35 16.08
C PRO A 79 7.28 -6.09 14.75
N ILE A 80 7.97 -5.63 13.71
CA ILE A 80 7.97 -6.28 12.39
C ILE A 80 9.42 -6.61 12.04
N TYR A 81 9.71 -7.89 11.85
CA TYR A 81 11.05 -8.34 11.53
C TYR A 81 11.32 -8.26 10.03
N LYS A 82 12.60 -8.18 9.68
CA LYS A 82 13.06 -8.21 8.29
C LYS A 82 12.41 -9.37 7.50
N ASP A 83 12.04 -9.07 6.25
CA ASP A 83 11.41 -9.99 5.29
C ASP A 83 10.00 -10.47 5.66
N GLU A 84 9.43 -10.03 6.78
CA GLU A 84 8.04 -10.35 7.12
C GLU A 84 7.05 -9.64 6.19
N PHE A 85 5.95 -10.34 5.90
CA PHE A 85 4.76 -9.75 5.29
C PHE A 85 4.11 -8.78 6.27
N VAL A 86 3.86 -7.55 5.80
CA VAL A 86 3.24 -6.49 6.60
C VAL A 86 1.74 -6.45 6.32
N ILE A 87 1.37 -6.17 5.07
CA ILE A 87 0.00 -5.97 4.63
C ILE A 87 -0.03 -6.00 3.10
N GLU A 88 -1.18 -6.34 2.53
CA GLU A 88 -1.42 -6.24 1.09
C GLU A 88 -1.87 -4.82 0.72
N TYR A 89 -1.26 -4.22 -0.31
CA TYR A 89 -1.81 -3.03 -0.96
C TYR A 89 -2.97 -3.47 -1.86
N SER A 90 -4.18 -3.30 -1.34
CA SER A 90 -5.39 -3.82 -1.97
C SER A 90 -6.46 -2.74 -2.12
N ALA A 91 -7.00 -2.68 -3.33
CA ALA A 91 -8.09 -1.80 -3.77
C ALA A 91 -8.64 -2.31 -5.11
N VAL A 92 -9.43 -1.48 -5.81
CA VAL A 92 -10.01 -1.82 -7.10
C VAL A 92 -8.94 -1.82 -8.18
N VAL A 93 -8.86 -2.90 -8.97
CA VAL A 93 -7.97 -2.98 -10.13
C VAL A 93 -8.68 -2.40 -11.35
N VAL A 94 -8.02 -1.50 -12.07
CA VAL A 94 -8.51 -0.84 -13.27
C VAL A 94 -7.47 -0.87 -14.39
N SER A 95 -7.94 -0.69 -15.63
CA SER A 95 -7.07 -0.49 -16.78
C SER A 95 -6.42 0.90 -16.76
N GLU A 96 -5.32 1.07 -17.49
CA GLU A 96 -4.62 2.36 -17.62
C GLU A 96 -5.53 3.48 -18.15
N ALA A 97 -6.36 3.19 -19.16
CA ALA A 97 -7.32 4.16 -19.70
C ALA A 97 -8.34 4.62 -18.64
N MET A 98 -8.81 3.70 -17.79
CA MET A 98 -9.74 4.03 -16.70
C MET A 98 -9.03 4.80 -15.58
N ALA A 99 -7.79 4.45 -15.25
CA ALA A 99 -7.01 5.18 -14.25
C ALA A 99 -6.76 6.63 -14.68
N ASN A 100 -6.35 6.86 -15.94
CA ASN A 100 -6.13 8.22 -16.47
C ASN A 100 -7.42 9.05 -16.44
N PHE A 101 -8.56 8.44 -16.81
CA PHE A 101 -9.86 9.10 -16.73
C PHE A 101 -10.22 9.47 -15.29
N ARG A 102 -10.01 8.54 -14.33
CA ARG A 102 -10.27 8.79 -12.92
C ARG A 102 -9.35 9.83 -12.31
N GLU A 103 -8.06 9.79 -12.64
CA GLU A 103 -7.07 10.80 -12.21
C GLU A 103 -7.51 12.20 -12.63
N TRP A 104 -7.91 12.38 -13.90
CA TRP A 104 -8.46 13.65 -14.37
C TRP A 104 -9.69 14.08 -13.55
N GLN A 105 -10.63 13.18 -13.29
CA GLN A 105 -11.80 13.48 -12.45
C GLN A 105 -11.41 13.86 -11.00
N TYR A 106 -10.42 13.18 -10.43
CA TYR A 106 -9.94 13.42 -9.06
C TYR A 106 -9.20 14.74 -8.94
N MET A 107 -8.45 15.16 -9.96
CA MET A 107 -7.86 16.49 -10.00
C MET A 107 -8.94 17.57 -9.97
N GLN A 108 -10.04 17.42 -10.73
CA GLN A 108 -11.11 18.40 -10.77
C GLN A 108 -11.96 18.45 -9.49
N SER A 109 -12.20 17.29 -8.86
CA SER A 109 -13.18 17.17 -7.77
C SER A 109 -12.56 17.08 -6.37
N MET A 110 -11.32 16.62 -6.24
CA MET A 110 -10.66 16.34 -4.96
C MET A 110 -9.30 17.05 -4.79
N GLY A 111 -8.89 17.89 -5.74
CA GLY A 111 -7.68 18.70 -5.61
C GLY A 111 -6.36 17.93 -5.76
N GLY A 112 -6.38 16.72 -6.35
CA GLY A 112 -5.18 16.08 -6.89
C GLY A 112 -4.47 15.01 -6.05
N SER A 113 -4.97 14.62 -4.88
CA SER A 113 -4.42 13.45 -4.18
C SER A 113 -4.99 12.14 -4.74
N THR A 114 -4.22 11.45 -5.59
CA THR A 114 -4.58 10.15 -6.16
C THR A 114 -3.75 9.03 -5.52
N TYR A 115 -4.33 7.82 -5.41
CA TYR A 115 -3.68 6.66 -4.80
C TYR A 115 -3.61 5.51 -5.80
N LEU A 116 -2.93 5.77 -6.92
CA LEU A 116 -2.78 4.84 -8.04
C LEU A 116 -1.46 4.08 -7.93
N PHE A 117 -1.53 2.75 -7.96
CA PHE A 117 -0.35 1.89 -7.95
C PHE A 117 -0.24 1.14 -9.28
N LYS A 118 0.77 1.45 -10.09
CA LYS A 118 0.99 0.79 -11.39
C LYS A 118 1.75 -0.52 -11.21
N LEU A 119 1.19 -1.59 -11.75
CA LEU A 119 1.79 -2.93 -11.78
C LEU A 119 2.62 -3.13 -13.05
N LYS A 120 3.45 -4.18 -13.05
CA LYS A 120 4.32 -4.50 -14.19
C LYS A 120 3.55 -4.90 -15.44
N ASN A 121 2.38 -5.50 -15.29
CA ASN A 121 1.49 -5.89 -16.39
C ASN A 121 0.56 -4.74 -16.86
N SER A 122 0.89 -3.49 -16.52
CA SER A 122 0.10 -2.29 -16.83
C SER A 122 -1.27 -2.20 -16.15
N ALA A 123 -1.64 -3.16 -15.30
CA ALA A 123 -2.81 -3.01 -14.43
C ALA A 123 -2.53 -1.96 -13.35
N ILE A 124 -3.56 -1.24 -12.91
CA ILE A 124 -3.44 -0.19 -11.91
C ILE A 124 -4.36 -0.51 -10.74
N VAL A 125 -3.82 -0.51 -9.52
CA VAL A 125 -4.60 -0.62 -8.30
C VAL A 125 -4.96 0.78 -7.83
N ASP A 126 -6.24 1.14 -7.93
CA ASP A 126 -6.77 2.45 -7.55
C ASP A 126 -7.40 2.41 -6.17
N ALA A 127 -6.69 2.98 -5.19
CA ALA A 127 -7.11 3.06 -3.80
C ALA A 127 -7.76 4.41 -3.42
N THR A 128 -8.09 5.25 -4.42
CA THR A 128 -8.47 6.65 -4.17
C THR A 128 -9.84 6.77 -3.51
N GLN A 129 -10.80 5.96 -3.93
CA GLN A 129 -12.15 5.95 -3.35
C GLN A 129 -12.38 4.85 -2.32
N SER A 130 -11.73 3.69 -2.48
CA SER A 130 -11.84 2.56 -1.57
C SER A 130 -10.53 1.80 -1.55
N GLY A 131 -10.05 1.45 -0.36
CA GLY A 131 -8.78 0.73 -0.22
C GLY A 131 -8.38 0.54 1.24
N ALA A 132 -7.44 -0.36 1.46
CA ALA A 132 -6.87 -0.58 2.78
C ALA A 132 -6.09 0.64 3.29
N VAL A 133 -5.71 0.61 4.57
CA VAL A 133 -4.90 1.69 5.20
C VAL A 133 -3.54 1.90 4.53
N THR A 134 -3.12 0.95 3.68
CA THR A 134 -1.89 1.02 2.88
C THR A 134 -1.80 2.24 1.98
N ARG A 135 -2.94 2.85 1.59
CA ARG A 135 -2.95 4.10 0.83
C ARG A 135 -2.26 5.26 1.55
N PHE A 136 -2.11 5.19 2.87
CA PHE A 136 -1.43 6.21 3.67
C PHE A 136 0.04 5.91 3.95
N ILE A 137 0.63 4.86 3.35
CA ILE A 137 2.07 4.60 3.49
C ILE A 137 2.80 5.54 2.56
N ASN A 138 3.61 6.43 3.12
CA ASN A 138 4.30 7.48 2.36
C ASN A 138 5.52 6.97 1.59
N HIS A 139 5.98 7.80 0.66
CA HIS A 139 7.26 7.64 0.00
C HIS A 139 8.44 7.90 0.95
N SER A 140 9.50 7.10 0.81
CA SER A 140 10.85 7.50 1.24
C SER A 140 11.90 7.02 0.25
N CYS A 141 12.92 7.87 0.02
CA CYS A 141 14.12 7.50 -0.74
C CYS A 141 14.97 6.45 0.00
N ARG A 142 14.80 6.32 1.33
CA ARG A 142 15.42 5.28 2.16
C ARG A 142 14.32 4.51 2.91
N PRO A 143 13.53 3.70 2.20
CA PRO A 143 12.35 3.06 2.77
C PRO A 143 12.72 1.93 3.73
N ASN A 144 11.80 1.60 4.65
CA ASN A 144 11.88 0.42 5.50
C ASN A 144 10.98 -0.72 5.02
N CYS A 145 10.15 -0.49 3.99
CA CYS A 145 9.33 -1.49 3.33
C CYS A 145 9.59 -1.53 1.81
N GLN A 146 9.28 -2.66 1.21
CA GLN A 146 9.28 -2.87 -0.24
C GLN A 146 7.96 -3.50 -0.68
N THR A 147 7.56 -3.22 -1.92
CA THR A 147 6.40 -3.85 -2.56
C THR A 147 6.85 -5.02 -3.42
N ARG A 148 6.13 -6.14 -3.38
CA ARG A 148 6.33 -7.29 -4.26
C ARG A 148 5.02 -7.61 -4.97
N ASP A 149 5.10 -7.76 -6.28
CA ASP A 149 4.00 -8.30 -7.08
C ASP A 149 3.90 -9.81 -6.82
N LEU A 150 2.74 -10.24 -6.33
CA LEU A 150 2.42 -11.63 -6.00
C LEU A 150 1.51 -12.27 -7.04
N SER A 151 1.11 -11.50 -8.06
CA SER A 151 0.25 -11.95 -9.15
C SER A 151 1.03 -12.99 -9.95
N GLY A 152 0.74 -14.27 -9.70
CA GLY A 152 1.55 -15.37 -10.17
C GLY A 152 1.39 -15.64 -11.65
N GLY A 153 2.09 -14.90 -12.52
CA GLY A 153 2.51 -15.26 -13.88
C GLY A 153 1.48 -15.74 -14.92
N SER A 154 0.21 -15.95 -14.57
CA SER A 154 -0.83 -16.32 -15.53
C SER A 154 -1.51 -15.04 -16.02
N ASP A 155 -1.30 -14.73 -17.29
CA ASP A 155 -1.81 -13.54 -18.00
C ASP A 155 -3.36 -13.43 -18.05
N ASP A 156 -4.09 -14.44 -17.57
CA ASP A 156 -5.53 -14.58 -17.83
C ASP A 156 -6.45 -14.04 -16.73
N ASP A 157 -5.93 -13.51 -15.62
CA ASP A 157 -6.81 -12.93 -14.59
C ASP A 157 -6.27 -11.64 -13.97
N SER A 158 -6.32 -10.57 -14.75
CA SER A 158 -6.08 -9.19 -14.32
C SER A 158 -6.94 -8.75 -13.12
N ARG A 159 -8.02 -9.47 -12.79
CA ARG A 159 -8.84 -9.24 -11.58
C ARG A 159 -8.19 -9.76 -10.29
N HIS A 160 -7.06 -10.45 -10.38
CA HIS A 160 -6.36 -11.08 -9.26
C HIS A 160 -4.95 -10.50 -9.08
N CYS A 161 -4.84 -9.18 -9.18
CA CYS A 161 -3.59 -8.51 -8.87
C CYS A 161 -3.39 -8.40 -7.35
N HIS A 162 -2.26 -8.88 -6.86
CA HIS A 162 -1.91 -8.89 -5.44
C HIS A 162 -0.55 -8.23 -5.23
N VAL A 163 -0.50 -7.15 -4.44
CA VAL A 163 0.74 -6.47 -4.08
C VAL A 163 0.99 -6.62 -2.60
N GLY A 164 2.02 -7.37 -2.23
CA GLY A 164 2.43 -7.51 -0.84
C GLY A 164 3.44 -6.45 -0.43
N ILE A 165 3.28 -5.89 0.78
CA ILE A 165 4.27 -5.03 1.41
C ILE A 165 5.08 -5.85 2.40
N PHE A 166 6.41 -5.79 2.30
CA PHE A 166 7.36 -6.55 3.10
C PHE A 166 8.36 -5.62 3.79
N ALA A 167 8.80 -5.98 4.99
CA ALA A 167 9.83 -5.25 5.70
C ALA A 167 11.22 -5.49 5.07
N LEU A 168 11.99 -4.42 4.86
CA LEU A 168 13.39 -4.47 4.38
C LEU A 168 14.41 -4.65 5.51
N ARG A 169 14.00 -4.31 6.73
CA ARG A 169 14.76 -4.40 7.97
C ARG A 169 13.80 -4.62 9.14
N ASP A 170 14.32 -4.84 10.33
CA ASP A 170 13.50 -4.80 11.54
C ASP A 170 12.92 -3.39 11.75
N ILE A 171 11.65 -3.33 12.14
CA ILE A 171 10.86 -2.11 12.36
C ILE A 171 10.29 -2.18 13.78
N ALA A 172 10.66 -1.21 14.60
CA ALA A 172 10.19 -1.09 15.97
C ALA A 172 8.76 -0.54 16.03
N ILE A 173 8.10 -0.78 17.17
CA ILE A 173 6.78 -0.22 17.47
C ILE A 173 6.88 1.31 17.41
N GLY A 174 5.93 1.94 16.71
CA GLY A 174 5.84 3.39 16.55
C GLY A 174 6.67 3.96 15.39
N GLU A 175 7.45 3.14 14.67
CA GLU A 175 8.09 3.60 13.43
C GLU A 175 7.06 3.74 12.31
N GLU A 176 7.19 4.81 11.52
CA GLU A 176 6.40 5.03 10.30
C GLU A 176 6.91 4.10 9.19
N LEU A 177 5.98 3.51 8.45
CA LEU A 177 6.26 2.66 7.30
C LEU A 177 6.41 3.54 6.06
N PHE A 178 7.41 3.20 5.23
CA PHE A 178 7.66 3.86 3.95
C PHE A 178 8.05 2.83 2.90
N TYR A 179 7.60 3.02 1.66
CA TYR A 179 8.15 2.33 0.50
C TYR A 179 8.55 3.34 -0.58
N ASN A 180 9.36 2.92 -1.54
CA ASN A 180 9.73 3.79 -2.66
C ASN A 180 8.64 3.72 -3.74
N TYR A 181 7.97 4.84 -3.99
CA TYR A 181 6.90 4.96 -4.98
C TYR A 181 7.35 4.62 -6.41
N SER A 182 8.66 4.69 -6.70
CA SER A 182 9.25 4.32 -8.00
C SER A 182 8.41 4.85 -9.16
N LEU A 183 8.20 6.17 -9.20
CA LEU A 183 7.52 6.80 -10.32
C LEU A 183 8.39 6.56 -11.56
N SER A 184 7.84 5.88 -12.56
CA SER A 184 8.57 5.61 -13.80
C SER A 184 9.04 6.92 -14.43
N GLU A 185 10.29 6.97 -14.88
CA GLU A 185 10.84 8.07 -15.68
C GLU A 185 9.89 8.31 -16.88
N GLY A 186 9.12 9.40 -16.84
CA GLY A 186 8.13 9.71 -17.87
C GLY A 186 6.75 10.15 -17.35
N ALA A 187 6.46 10.00 -16.05
CA ALA A 187 5.35 10.74 -15.46
C ALA A 187 5.68 12.24 -15.51
N LEU A 188 4.87 13.02 -16.22
CA LEU A 188 5.01 14.47 -16.39
C LEU A 188 4.76 15.18 -15.04
N GLY A 189 5.71 15.07 -14.12
CA GLY A 189 5.58 15.62 -12.78
C GLY A 189 6.61 15.01 -11.85
N HIS A 190 7.77 15.64 -11.74
CA HIS A 190 8.67 15.40 -10.61
C HIS A 190 8.02 16.04 -9.39
N GLU A 191 7.17 15.29 -8.67
CA GLU A 191 6.64 15.76 -7.40
C GLU A 191 7.77 15.92 -6.41
N ALA A 192 7.75 17.02 -5.65
CA ALA A 192 8.78 17.30 -4.66
C ALA A 192 8.78 16.22 -3.57
N CYS A 193 9.94 15.65 -3.29
CA CYS A 193 10.12 14.64 -2.25
C CYS A 193 10.47 15.29 -0.92
N TYR A 194 9.58 15.15 0.06
CA TYR A 194 9.74 15.68 1.43
C TYR A 194 10.13 14.61 2.46
N CYS A 195 10.68 13.46 2.02
CA CYS A 195 10.92 12.33 2.91
C CYS A 195 12.00 12.57 3.97
N GLY A 196 12.85 13.59 3.80
CA GLY A 196 13.91 13.94 4.75
C GLY A 196 15.04 12.91 4.88
N ALA A 197 15.06 11.87 4.03
CA ALA A 197 16.10 10.85 4.07
C ALA A 197 17.46 11.42 3.61
N GLU A 198 18.55 10.95 4.24
CA GLU A 198 19.90 11.22 3.76
C GLU A 198 20.04 10.74 2.30
N GLY A 199 20.55 11.63 1.43
CA GLY A 199 20.67 11.34 0.00
C GLY A 199 19.37 11.42 -0.81
N CYS A 200 18.30 12.00 -0.25
CA CYS A 200 17.07 12.29 -0.99
C CYS A 200 17.37 13.14 -2.24
N LYS A 201 16.81 12.75 -3.39
CA LYS A 201 16.97 13.50 -4.66
C LYS A 201 16.13 14.77 -4.72
N GLY A 202 15.25 14.99 -3.74
CA GLY A 202 14.30 16.12 -3.70
C GLY A 202 13.11 15.96 -4.63
N VAL A 203 13.04 14.88 -5.41
CA VAL A 203 11.96 14.55 -6.35
C VAL A 203 11.61 13.06 -6.25
N MET A 204 10.33 12.73 -6.46
CA MET A 204 9.81 11.36 -6.52
C MET A 204 9.72 10.84 -7.95
#